data_AF-A0A2S7K6S3-F1
#
_entry.id   AF-A0A2S7K6S3-F1
#
_cell.length_a   1.000
_cell.length_b   1.000
_cell.length_c   1.000
_cell.angle_alpha   90.00
_cell.angle_beta   90.00
_cell.angle_gamma   90.00
#
_symmetry.space_group_name_H-M   'P 1'
#
loop_
_entity.id
_entity.type
_entity.pdbx_description
1 polymer ?
#
loop_
_entity_poly.entity_id
_entity_poly.type
_entity_poly.pdbx_seq_one_letter_code
_entity_poly.pdbx_strand_id
1 'polypeptide(L)'
;MSTDKSAPWPAPWYVEMFLAIGGWLAGIFAAIAIFAIGVAIAGDFKSGGQDIAVCLIALLFGGGFIALGVFVGGPQKGDFARHFGISCIAAGLTAATFAVWYLAFKIFDAGGAPEATAIGSGGLCAAAMLAAAGFFLTRRVRDGILSFLTALAVYGVAVAALIVLHADDGIGWHSDHYATAAAAAFGAWLFARAEPGSVRQPAGAALLIGPVIYYTLITSFPALASGGDIHTHWLIAKIAFIASALYCLWLLRARYAPAPLAAASTLLIAGIWVLPNAGGVAILALLAAFAANHRGLAAVAVVGVIWFISRFYYDLSMTLLEKSALLAALGAATLGGAFFFRRLSKDSAGGEAQSGGGAQRNWLAILGFAALLALACAYVNYSVMRLENAFAEARRIYLPLGPVDPRSLIQGDYMTLNYRNTAYPPSQEIGALPRTGEVFLKLDENAVASFSRIPGENDVLDTDEIRIDYIKTADARMRYAPESYFFQEGEAHIYQPAHFAIVLVAPDGRAKLTGLADENLARLGEPN
;
A
#
# COMPACT_ATOMS: atom_id res chain seq x y z
N MET A 1 -52.60 -26.41 -8.89
CA MET A 1 -51.20 -25.92 -8.87
C MET A 1 -50.99 -25.04 -10.10
N SER A 2 -51.41 -23.78 -10.05
CA SER A 2 -51.17 -22.80 -11.11
C SER A 2 -49.77 -22.21 -10.92
N THR A 3 -48.82 -22.67 -11.72
CA THR A 3 -47.49 -22.06 -11.81
C THR A 3 -47.63 -20.73 -12.54
N ASP A 4 -47.55 -19.64 -11.79
CA ASP A 4 -47.43 -18.29 -12.32
C ASP A 4 -46.14 -18.20 -13.16
N LYS A 5 -46.29 -18.16 -14.49
CA LYS A 5 -45.21 -18.11 -15.48
C LYS A 5 -44.81 -16.66 -15.85
N SER A 6 -45.16 -15.67 -15.03
CA SER A 6 -44.98 -14.26 -15.39
C SER A 6 -43.82 -13.53 -14.68
N ALA A 7 -43.00 -14.20 -13.87
CA ALA A 7 -41.82 -13.55 -13.31
C ALA A 7 -40.69 -13.50 -14.37
N PRO A 8 -40.30 -12.32 -14.88
CA PRO A 8 -39.17 -12.22 -15.81
C PRO A 8 -37.90 -12.72 -15.12
N TRP A 9 -37.08 -13.47 -15.86
CA TRP A 9 -35.76 -13.89 -15.38
C TRP A 9 -34.97 -12.65 -14.93
N PRO A 10 -34.31 -12.68 -13.75
CA PRO A 10 -33.50 -11.57 -13.29
C PRO A 10 -32.44 -11.24 -14.34
N ALA A 11 -32.21 -9.95 -14.57
CA ALA A 11 -31.23 -9.50 -15.55
C ALA A 11 -29.85 -10.08 -15.20
N PRO A 12 -29.03 -10.49 -16.18
CA PRO A 12 -27.67 -10.90 -15.91
C PRO A 12 -26.88 -9.78 -15.23
N TRP A 13 -26.01 -10.13 -14.28
CA TRP A 13 -25.25 -9.16 -13.46
C TRP A 13 -24.50 -8.09 -14.27
N TYR A 14 -24.03 -8.43 -15.48
CA TYR A 14 -23.34 -7.47 -16.35
C TYR A 14 -24.29 -6.42 -16.93
N VAL A 15 -25.56 -6.74 -17.17
CA VAL A 15 -26.58 -5.79 -17.64
C VAL A 15 -26.91 -4.80 -16.54
N GLU A 16 -27.11 -5.27 -15.30
CA GLU A 16 -27.29 -4.41 -14.13
C GLU A 16 -26.09 -3.47 -13.94
N MET A 17 -24.87 -3.99 -14.12
CA MET A 17 -23.64 -3.19 -14.08
C MET A 17 -23.61 -2.11 -15.18
N PHE A 18 -23.97 -2.44 -16.43
CA PHE A 18 -24.02 -1.45 -17.51
C PHE A 18 -25.11 -0.39 -17.29
N LEU A 19 -26.27 -0.77 -16.75
CA LEU A 19 -27.33 0.17 -16.38
C LEU A 19 -26.88 1.09 -15.24
N ALA A 20 -26.17 0.56 -14.25
CA ALA A 20 -25.58 1.34 -13.17
C ALA A 20 -24.56 2.36 -13.70
N ILE A 21 -23.63 1.91 -14.55
CA ILE A 21 -22.63 2.78 -15.19
C ILE A 21 -23.31 3.85 -16.04
N GLY A 22 -24.32 3.47 -16.84
CA GLY A 22 -25.09 4.40 -17.65
C GLY A 22 -25.78 5.48 -16.82
N GLY A 23 -26.37 5.11 -15.68
CA GLY A 23 -26.99 6.07 -14.75
C GLY A 23 -25.98 7.03 -14.14
N TRP A 24 -24.80 6.53 -13.76
CA TRP A 24 -23.70 7.37 -13.26
C TRP A 24 -23.19 8.35 -14.31
N LEU A 25 -22.89 7.87 -15.53
CA LEU A 25 -22.43 8.72 -16.63
C LEU A 25 -23.47 9.79 -16.99
N ALA A 26 -24.74 9.41 -17.12
CA ALA A 26 -25.81 10.35 -17.41
C ALA A 26 -25.92 11.44 -16.33
N GLY A 27 -25.79 11.09 -15.06
CA GLY A 27 -25.82 12.08 -13.97
C GLY A 27 -24.61 13.00 -13.96
N ILE A 28 -23.41 12.49 -14.28
CA ILE A 28 -22.21 13.31 -14.43
C ILE A 28 -22.36 14.29 -15.60
N PHE A 29 -22.82 13.83 -16.76
CA PHE A 29 -23.06 14.73 -17.90
C PHE A 29 -24.13 15.76 -17.61
N ALA A 30 -25.21 15.38 -16.91
CA ALA A 30 -26.22 16.32 -16.45
C ALA A 30 -25.61 17.39 -15.52
N ALA A 31 -24.78 16.96 -14.56
CA ALA A 31 -24.07 17.85 -13.65
C ALA A 31 -23.16 18.84 -14.39
N ILE A 32 -22.37 18.36 -15.36
CA ILE A 32 -21.47 19.19 -16.16
C ILE A 32 -22.26 20.19 -17.02
N ALA A 33 -23.29 19.74 -17.73
CA ALA A 33 -24.10 20.60 -18.60
C ALA A 33 -24.75 21.73 -17.81
N ILE A 34 -25.31 21.41 -16.64
CA ILE A 34 -25.97 22.40 -15.79
C ILE A 34 -24.94 23.32 -15.10
N PHE A 35 -23.78 22.80 -14.70
CA PHE A 35 -22.68 23.64 -14.22
C PHE A 35 -22.23 24.64 -15.28
N ALA A 36 -22.06 24.21 -16.53
CA ALA A 36 -21.71 25.09 -17.64
C ALA A 36 -22.78 26.18 -17.87
N ILE A 37 -24.07 25.83 -17.78
CA ILE A 37 -25.18 26.80 -17.83
C ILE A 37 -25.10 27.78 -16.66
N GLY A 38 -24.82 27.30 -15.44
CA GLY A 38 -24.67 28.15 -14.26
C GLY A 38 -23.51 29.14 -14.39
N VAL A 39 -22.36 28.71 -14.91
CA VAL A 39 -21.21 29.57 -15.20
C VAL A 39 -21.53 30.61 -16.28
N ALA A 40 -22.23 30.21 -17.35
CA ALA A 40 -22.66 31.14 -18.39
C ALA A 40 -23.59 32.23 -17.84
N ILE A 41 -24.57 31.86 -17.00
CA ILE A 41 -25.48 32.82 -16.34
C ILE A 41 -24.72 33.73 -15.38
N ALA A 42 -23.76 33.20 -14.61
CA ALA A 42 -22.96 33.98 -13.67
C ALA A 42 -22.01 34.98 -14.35
N GLY A 43 -21.47 34.63 -15.52
CA GLY A 43 -20.57 35.48 -16.30
C GLY A 43 -21.19 36.80 -16.77
N ASP A 44 -22.52 36.87 -16.85
CA ASP A 44 -23.26 38.08 -17.27
C ASP A 44 -23.47 39.10 -16.13
N PHE A 45 -23.27 38.73 -14.87
CA PHE A 45 -23.43 39.66 -13.73
C PHE A 45 -22.15 40.49 -13.53
N LYS A 46 -22.06 41.73 -14.03
CA LYS A 46 -20.82 42.54 -14.03
C LYS A 46 -20.54 43.45 -12.80
N SER A 47 -21.21 43.27 -11.66
CA SER A 47 -21.01 44.16 -10.49
C SER A 47 -20.77 43.38 -9.19
N GLY A 48 -20.17 44.05 -8.18
CA GLY A 48 -19.60 43.49 -6.94
C GLY A 48 -20.50 42.65 -6.00
N GLY A 49 -21.66 42.18 -6.47
CA GLY A 49 -22.46 41.12 -5.86
C GLY A 49 -22.31 39.74 -6.54
N GLN A 50 -21.37 39.58 -7.48
CA GLN A 50 -21.10 38.32 -8.20
C GLN A 50 -20.96 37.11 -7.26
N ASP A 51 -20.24 37.26 -6.16
CA ASP A 51 -19.95 36.18 -5.20
C ASP A 51 -21.22 35.58 -4.57
N ILE A 52 -22.16 36.43 -4.15
CA ILE A 52 -23.44 36.00 -3.57
C ILE A 52 -24.35 35.41 -4.65
N ALA A 53 -24.37 36.02 -5.84
CA ALA A 53 -25.15 35.51 -6.97
C ALA A 53 -24.69 34.11 -7.39
N VAL A 54 -23.38 33.87 -7.47
CA VAL A 54 -22.79 32.55 -7.75
C VAL A 54 -23.16 31.52 -6.69
N CYS A 55 -23.12 31.89 -5.40
CA CYS A 55 -23.55 31.00 -4.32
C CYS A 55 -25.03 30.65 -4.39
N LEU A 56 -25.89 31.64 -4.64
CA LEU A 56 -27.33 31.43 -4.79
C LEU A 56 -27.65 30.54 -5.99
N ILE A 57 -26.98 30.77 -7.12
CA ILE A 57 -27.09 29.94 -8.32
C ILE A 57 -26.66 28.50 -8.00
N ALA A 58 -25.51 28.31 -7.35
CA ALA A 58 -25.02 26.99 -6.96
C ALA A 58 -25.97 26.26 -5.98
N LEU A 59 -26.57 26.97 -5.02
CA LEU A 59 -27.58 26.42 -4.11
C LEU A 59 -28.89 26.05 -4.82
N LEU A 60 -29.36 26.88 -5.74
CA LEU A 60 -30.57 26.62 -6.53
C LEU A 60 -30.39 25.41 -7.43
N PHE A 61 -29.29 25.36 -8.19
CA PHE A 61 -28.97 24.19 -9.01
C PHE A 61 -28.72 22.95 -8.15
N GLY A 62 -27.98 23.09 -7.05
CA GLY A 62 -27.73 22.01 -6.10
C GLY A 62 -29.01 21.41 -5.54
N GLY A 63 -29.93 22.26 -5.07
CA GLY A 63 -31.25 21.86 -4.60
C GLY A 63 -32.09 21.21 -5.69
N GLY A 64 -32.06 21.75 -6.92
CA GLY A 64 -32.74 21.18 -8.08
C GLY A 64 -32.26 19.77 -8.41
N PHE A 65 -30.95 19.53 -8.38
CA PHE A 65 -30.35 18.21 -8.58
C PHE A 65 -30.71 17.21 -7.49
N ILE A 66 -30.70 17.65 -6.23
CA ILE A 66 -31.12 16.81 -5.11
C ILE A 66 -32.60 16.44 -5.29
N ALA A 67 -33.47 17.38 -5.62
CA ALA A 67 -34.89 17.14 -5.85
C ALA A 67 -35.12 16.17 -7.02
N LEU A 68 -34.43 16.40 -8.15
CA LEU A 68 -34.47 15.52 -9.32
C LEU A 68 -34.02 14.10 -8.96
N GLY A 69 -32.89 13.98 -8.26
CA GLY A 69 -32.35 12.69 -7.89
C GLY A 69 -33.22 11.93 -6.90
N VAL A 70 -33.85 12.62 -5.93
CA VAL A 70 -34.84 12.03 -5.02
C VAL A 70 -36.10 11.58 -5.79
N PHE A 71 -36.52 12.34 -6.80
CA PHE A 71 -37.68 12.01 -7.63
C PHE A 71 -37.43 10.81 -8.55
N VAL A 72 -36.25 10.74 -9.17
CA VAL A 72 -35.89 9.71 -10.15
C VAL A 72 -35.34 8.43 -9.49
N GLY A 73 -34.61 8.56 -8.38
CA GLY A 73 -33.94 7.44 -7.69
C GLY A 73 -34.80 6.64 -6.72
N GLY A 74 -36.13 6.70 -6.82
CA GLY A 74 -37.03 5.97 -5.92
C GLY A 74 -36.90 4.44 -6.04
N PRO A 75 -37.16 3.68 -4.96
CA PRO A 75 -36.89 2.23 -4.88
C PRO A 75 -37.68 1.35 -5.85
N GLN A 76 -38.64 1.90 -6.58
CA GLN A 76 -39.43 1.17 -7.60
C GLN A 76 -38.98 1.44 -9.05
N LYS A 77 -37.99 2.32 -9.25
CA LYS A 77 -37.46 2.65 -10.56
C LYS A 77 -36.15 1.88 -10.72
N GLY A 78 -36.04 1.06 -11.78
CA GLY A 78 -34.95 0.08 -11.98
C GLY A 78 -33.53 0.66 -11.90
N ASP A 79 -32.51 -0.21 -11.95
CA ASP A 79 -31.13 0.13 -11.56
C ASP A 79 -30.56 1.40 -12.20
N PHE A 80 -30.82 1.64 -13.50
CA PHE A 80 -30.40 2.88 -14.16
C PHE A 80 -30.93 4.13 -13.44
N ALA A 81 -32.23 4.17 -13.13
CA ALA A 81 -32.87 5.32 -12.51
C ALA A 81 -32.40 5.52 -11.07
N ARG A 82 -32.17 4.43 -10.34
CA ARG A 82 -31.55 4.43 -9.02
C ARG A 82 -30.16 5.07 -9.05
N HIS A 83 -29.28 4.58 -9.94
CA HIS A 83 -27.91 5.07 -10.06
C HIS A 83 -27.82 6.51 -10.60
N PHE A 84 -28.68 6.87 -11.55
CA PHE A 84 -28.84 8.26 -12.02
C PHE A 84 -29.34 9.18 -10.91
N GLY A 85 -30.32 8.73 -10.11
CA GLY A 85 -30.83 9.52 -8.99
C GLY A 85 -29.75 9.80 -7.94
N ILE A 86 -28.94 8.78 -7.61
CA ILE A 86 -27.82 8.91 -6.67
C ILE A 86 -26.74 9.88 -7.20
N SER A 87 -26.38 9.78 -8.48
CA SER A 87 -25.38 10.68 -9.09
C SER A 87 -25.87 12.12 -9.15
N CYS A 88 -27.15 12.36 -9.45
CA CYS A 88 -27.76 13.68 -9.32
C CYS A 88 -27.71 14.22 -7.88
N ILE A 89 -28.06 13.41 -6.87
CA ILE A 89 -27.98 13.83 -5.47
C ILE A 89 -26.52 14.17 -5.09
N ALA A 90 -25.55 13.35 -5.48
CA ALA A 90 -24.14 13.59 -5.21
C ALA A 90 -23.63 14.89 -5.86
N ALA A 91 -24.01 15.15 -7.12
CA ALA A 91 -23.68 16.40 -7.80
C ALA A 91 -24.31 17.61 -7.09
N GLY A 92 -25.59 17.51 -6.71
CA GLY A 92 -26.29 18.58 -6.03
C GLY A 92 -25.73 18.88 -4.63
N LEU A 93 -25.36 17.84 -3.88
CA LEU A 93 -24.66 18.00 -2.60
C LEU A 93 -23.29 18.66 -2.79
N THR A 94 -22.55 18.32 -3.83
CA THR A 94 -21.24 18.92 -4.12
C THR A 94 -21.38 20.43 -4.39
N ALA A 95 -22.34 20.82 -5.23
CA ALA A 95 -22.62 22.24 -5.51
C ALA A 95 -23.05 23.01 -4.25
N ALA A 96 -23.95 22.44 -3.44
CA ALA A 96 -24.37 23.06 -2.19
C ALA A 96 -23.22 23.20 -1.17
N THR A 97 -22.36 22.18 -1.08
CA THR A 97 -21.17 22.18 -0.22
C THR A 97 -20.22 23.29 -0.60
N PHE A 98 -19.92 23.43 -1.90
CA PHE A 98 -19.06 24.50 -2.40
C PHE A 98 -19.64 25.88 -2.11
N ALA A 99 -20.95 26.07 -2.33
CA ALA A 99 -21.61 27.35 -2.05
C ALA A 99 -21.54 27.73 -0.56
N VAL A 100 -21.79 26.77 0.34
CA VAL A 100 -21.70 27.00 1.80
C VAL A 100 -20.26 27.27 2.22
N TRP A 101 -19.30 26.49 1.71
CA TRP A 101 -17.88 26.71 1.97
C TRP A 101 -17.46 28.13 1.57
N TYR A 102 -17.78 28.54 0.35
CA TYR A 102 -17.38 29.83 -0.20
C TYR A 102 -18.04 31.00 0.53
N LEU A 103 -19.35 30.90 0.83
CA LEU A 103 -20.07 31.92 1.59
C LEU A 103 -19.49 32.05 3.01
N ALA A 104 -19.24 30.94 3.69
CA ALA A 104 -18.66 30.94 5.02
C ALA A 104 -17.25 31.54 5.00
N PHE A 105 -16.39 31.13 4.05
CA PHE A 105 -15.08 31.73 3.83
C PHE A 105 -15.16 33.26 3.72
N LYS A 106 -16.06 33.78 2.86
CA LYS A 106 -16.25 35.23 2.69
C LYS A 106 -16.72 35.93 3.97
N ILE A 107 -17.58 35.29 4.77
CA ILE A 107 -18.03 35.84 6.06
C ILE A 107 -16.86 35.95 7.04
N PHE A 108 -16.03 34.91 7.15
CA PHE A 108 -14.87 34.91 8.05
C PHE A 108 -13.79 35.88 7.59
N ASP A 109 -13.52 35.93 6.28
CA ASP A 109 -12.58 36.86 5.65
C ASP A 109 -13.00 38.32 5.88
N ALA A 110 -14.29 38.65 5.64
CA ALA A 110 -14.84 39.96 5.95
C ALA A 110 -14.82 40.30 7.45
N GLY A 111 -14.81 39.30 8.32
CA GLY A 111 -14.64 39.43 9.76
C GLY A 111 -13.19 39.65 10.21
N GLY A 112 -12.23 39.69 9.28
CA GLY A 112 -10.80 39.87 9.57
C GLY A 112 -10.09 38.61 10.07
N ALA A 113 -10.68 37.42 9.86
CA ALA A 113 -9.99 36.18 10.16
C ALA A 113 -8.80 35.97 9.20
N PRO A 114 -7.69 35.36 9.64
CA PRO A 114 -6.62 34.93 8.74
C PRO A 114 -7.16 34.03 7.63
N GLU A 115 -6.56 34.08 6.44
CA GLU A 115 -7.04 33.35 5.26
C GLU A 115 -7.20 31.85 5.52
N ALA A 116 -6.21 31.21 6.16
CA ALA A 116 -6.27 29.80 6.55
C ALA A 116 -7.44 29.51 7.51
N THR A 117 -7.65 30.37 8.51
CA THR A 117 -8.77 30.28 9.46
C THR A 117 -10.11 30.43 8.74
N ALA A 118 -10.22 31.36 7.80
CA ALA A 118 -11.44 31.58 7.02
C ALA A 118 -11.76 30.37 6.12
N ILE A 119 -10.76 29.86 5.37
CA ILE A 119 -10.92 28.71 4.48
C ILE A 119 -11.30 27.46 5.28
N GLY A 120 -10.58 27.20 6.37
CA GLY A 120 -10.78 26.03 7.19
C GLY A 120 -12.11 26.07 7.97
N SER A 121 -12.49 27.22 8.53
CA SER A 121 -13.78 27.39 9.20
C SER A 121 -14.94 27.24 8.21
N GLY A 122 -14.80 27.79 7.00
CA GLY A 122 -15.76 27.55 5.91
C GLY A 122 -15.87 26.07 5.55
N GLY A 123 -14.75 25.33 5.59
CA GLY A 123 -14.72 23.88 5.36
C GLY A 123 -15.50 23.11 6.40
N LEU A 124 -15.38 23.47 7.68
CA LEU A 124 -16.16 22.87 8.77
C LEU A 124 -17.66 23.15 8.63
N CYS A 125 -18.05 24.38 8.24
CA CYS A 125 -19.44 24.71 7.94
C CYS A 125 -20.00 23.84 6.80
N ALA A 126 -19.21 23.64 5.75
CA ALA A 126 -19.58 22.80 4.62
C ALA A 126 -19.71 21.31 5.00
N ALA A 127 -18.80 20.79 5.83
CA ALA A 127 -18.88 19.44 6.37
C ALA A 127 -20.12 19.24 7.26
N ALA A 128 -20.47 20.24 8.08
CA ALA A 128 -21.67 20.21 8.91
C ALA A 128 -22.95 20.21 8.06
N MET A 129 -23.00 21.04 7.01
CA MET A 129 -24.10 21.04 6.05
C MET A 129 -24.24 19.68 5.34
N LEU A 130 -23.14 19.12 4.86
CA LEU A 130 -23.11 17.78 4.25
C LEU A 130 -23.61 16.70 5.20
N ALA A 131 -23.21 16.75 6.47
CA ALA A 131 -23.65 15.80 7.48
C ALA A 131 -25.16 15.90 7.72
N ALA A 132 -25.70 17.11 7.84
CA ALA A 132 -27.12 17.35 7.99
C ALA A 132 -27.92 16.90 6.75
N ALA A 133 -27.55 17.38 5.56
CA ALA A 133 -28.22 17.03 4.32
C ALA A 133 -28.14 15.53 4.02
N GLY A 134 -26.96 14.93 4.20
CA GLY A 134 -26.74 13.50 4.06
C GLY A 134 -27.61 12.69 5.01
N PHE A 135 -27.75 13.10 6.28
CA PHE A 135 -28.63 12.43 7.24
C PHE A 135 -30.11 12.45 6.81
N PHE A 136 -30.61 13.57 6.31
CA PHE A 136 -31.98 13.66 5.81
C PHE A 136 -32.19 12.82 4.53
N LEU A 137 -31.27 12.92 3.58
CA LEU A 137 -31.37 12.24 2.30
C LEU A 137 -31.24 10.73 2.43
N THR A 138 -30.33 10.24 3.28
CA THR A 138 -30.20 8.80 3.55
C THR A 138 -31.44 8.22 4.21
N ARG A 139 -32.12 8.96 5.09
CA ARG A 139 -33.44 8.55 5.63
C ARG A 139 -34.55 8.56 4.58
N ARG A 140 -34.50 9.50 3.64
CA ARG A 140 -35.54 9.68 2.62
C ARG A 140 -35.45 8.69 1.46
N VAL A 141 -34.23 8.47 0.96
CA VAL A 141 -33.92 7.60 -0.19
C VAL A 141 -33.68 6.16 0.27
N ARG A 142 -33.15 5.98 1.48
CA ARG A 142 -32.82 4.66 2.07
C ARG A 142 -31.87 3.83 1.22
N ASP A 143 -30.91 4.50 0.56
CA ASP A 143 -29.92 3.85 -0.29
C ASP A 143 -28.54 3.78 0.38
N GLY A 144 -27.91 2.60 0.29
CA GLY A 144 -26.61 2.34 0.89
C GLY A 144 -25.44 3.04 0.18
N ILE A 145 -25.48 3.19 -1.15
CA ILE A 145 -24.46 3.88 -1.92
C ILE A 145 -24.48 5.36 -1.56
N LEU A 146 -25.67 5.95 -1.51
CA LEU A 146 -25.82 7.34 -1.09
C LEU A 146 -25.25 7.55 0.33
N SER A 147 -25.59 6.64 1.26
CA SER A 147 -25.09 6.73 2.64
C SER A 147 -23.57 6.59 2.76
N PHE A 148 -22.98 5.73 1.92
CA PHE A 148 -21.52 5.57 1.84
C PHE A 148 -20.87 6.87 1.34
N LEU A 149 -21.34 7.39 0.20
CA LEU A 149 -20.77 8.59 -0.42
C LEU A 149 -20.89 9.82 0.48
N THR A 150 -22.04 10.02 1.13
CA THR A 150 -22.22 11.15 2.05
C THR A 150 -21.29 11.07 3.24
N ALA A 151 -21.13 9.88 3.84
CA ALA A 151 -20.23 9.72 4.99
C ALA A 151 -18.76 9.92 4.60
N LEU A 152 -18.36 9.43 3.42
CA LEU A 152 -17.02 9.63 2.88
C LEU A 152 -16.75 11.11 2.57
N ALA A 153 -17.71 11.82 1.97
CA ALA A 153 -17.59 13.25 1.66
C ALA A 153 -17.51 14.11 2.93
N VAL A 154 -18.34 13.84 3.94
CA VAL A 154 -18.28 14.52 5.25
C VAL A 154 -16.90 14.37 5.87
N TYR A 155 -16.37 13.15 5.90
CA TYR A 155 -15.03 12.87 6.42
C TYR A 155 -13.96 13.65 5.63
N GLY A 156 -13.97 13.54 4.30
CA GLY A 156 -12.96 14.19 3.45
C GLY A 156 -12.95 15.71 3.60
N VAL A 157 -14.12 16.36 3.58
CA VAL A 157 -14.24 17.81 3.73
C VAL A 157 -13.83 18.25 5.15
N ALA A 158 -14.21 17.51 6.19
CA ALA A 158 -13.83 17.84 7.56
C ALA A 158 -12.31 17.72 7.78
N VAL A 159 -11.67 16.68 7.24
CA VAL A 159 -10.22 16.51 7.35
C VAL A 159 -9.48 17.59 6.56
N ALA A 160 -9.90 17.88 5.33
CA ALA A 160 -9.32 18.98 4.55
C ALA A 160 -9.42 20.33 5.27
N ALA A 161 -10.57 20.61 5.88
CA ALA A 161 -10.79 21.82 6.68
C ALA A 161 -9.83 21.90 7.88
N LEU A 162 -9.65 20.80 8.61
CA LEU A 162 -8.78 20.73 9.79
C LEU A 162 -7.30 20.90 9.45
N ILE A 163 -6.86 20.39 8.30
CA ILE A 163 -5.50 20.58 7.78
C ILE A 163 -5.26 22.06 7.53
N VAL A 164 -6.17 22.73 6.81
CA VAL A 164 -6.03 24.15 6.49
C VAL A 164 -6.06 25.01 7.75
N LEU A 165 -6.96 24.74 8.70
CA LEU A 165 -7.06 25.49 9.96
C LEU A 165 -5.76 25.51 10.78
N HIS A 166 -4.93 24.49 10.65
CA HIS A 166 -3.74 24.32 11.49
C HIS A 166 -2.45 24.24 10.65
N ALA A 167 -2.51 24.66 9.38
CA ALA A 167 -1.37 24.62 8.47
C ALA A 167 -0.19 25.46 8.99
N ASP A 168 -0.48 26.62 9.60
CA ASP A 168 0.52 27.60 10.04
C ASP A 168 1.12 27.27 11.42
N ASP A 169 0.41 26.52 12.26
CA ASP A 169 0.83 26.20 13.64
C ASP A 169 1.77 24.97 13.71
N GLY A 170 2.04 24.31 12.58
CA GLY A 170 2.67 22.98 12.55
C GLY A 170 1.79 21.85 13.11
N ILE A 171 0.62 22.18 13.67
CA ILE A 171 -0.35 21.25 14.27
C ILE A 171 -1.28 20.62 13.23
N GLY A 172 -1.32 21.12 11.98
CA GLY A 172 -2.22 20.62 10.92
C GLY A 172 -1.96 19.19 10.49
N TRP A 173 -0.73 18.71 10.68
CA TRP A 173 -0.35 17.31 10.54
C TRP A 173 -0.74 16.43 11.73
N HIS A 174 -1.27 17.02 12.79
CA HIS A 174 -1.71 16.32 13.98
C HIS A 174 -3.23 16.29 14.07
N SER A 175 -3.91 17.37 13.66
CA SER A 175 -5.39 17.48 13.64
C SER A 175 -6.05 16.44 12.72
N ASP A 176 -5.42 16.12 11.58
CA ASP A 176 -5.88 15.09 10.64
C ASP A 176 -5.82 13.68 11.25
N HIS A 177 -4.81 13.40 12.08
CA HIS A 177 -4.63 12.13 12.76
C HIS A 177 -5.73 11.90 13.80
N TYR A 178 -6.11 12.93 14.56
CA TYR A 178 -7.23 12.86 15.50
C TYR A 178 -8.57 12.64 14.76
N ALA A 179 -8.79 13.36 13.66
CA ALA A 179 -9.99 13.19 12.84
C ALA A 179 -10.08 11.79 12.23
N THR A 180 -8.95 11.25 11.78
CA THR A 180 -8.81 9.89 11.28
C THR A 180 -9.13 8.85 12.35
N ALA A 181 -8.58 9.00 13.56
CA ALA A 181 -8.85 8.12 14.69
C ALA A 181 -10.35 8.13 15.06
N ALA A 182 -10.92 9.32 15.19
CA ALA A 182 -12.34 9.51 15.50
C ALA A 182 -13.25 8.91 14.43
N ALA A 183 -12.93 9.11 13.15
CA ALA A 183 -13.66 8.53 12.03
C ALA A 183 -13.60 7.00 12.03
N ALA A 184 -12.42 6.42 12.28
CA ALA A 184 -12.27 4.97 12.38
C ALA A 184 -13.05 4.39 13.57
N ALA A 185 -13.00 5.05 14.74
CA ALA A 185 -13.74 4.66 15.93
C ALA A 185 -15.25 4.67 15.70
N PHE A 186 -15.75 5.81 15.21
CA PHE A 186 -17.17 6.03 14.96
C PHE A 186 -17.67 5.15 13.81
N GLY A 187 -16.87 5.00 12.76
CA GLY A 187 -17.14 4.13 11.62
C GLY A 187 -17.29 2.67 12.03
N ALA A 188 -16.35 2.16 12.82
CA ALA A 188 -16.47 0.80 13.37
C ALA A 188 -17.67 0.65 14.29
N TRP A 189 -17.95 1.64 15.16
CA TRP A 189 -19.12 1.60 16.03
C TRP A 189 -20.42 1.55 15.22
N LEU A 190 -20.52 2.38 14.19
CA LEU A 190 -21.68 2.45 13.32
C LEU A 190 -21.85 1.16 12.52
N PHE A 191 -20.75 0.66 11.95
CA PHE A 191 -20.72 -0.60 11.19
C PHE A 191 -21.08 -1.80 12.07
N ALA A 192 -20.50 -1.88 13.27
CA ALA A 192 -20.70 -2.98 14.21
C ALA A 192 -22.08 -2.96 14.87
N ARG A 193 -22.81 -1.85 14.90
CA ARG A 193 -24.19 -1.77 15.44
C ARG A 193 -25.28 -1.71 14.38
N ALA A 194 -24.93 -1.56 13.10
CA ALA A 194 -25.91 -1.53 12.03
C ALA A 194 -26.61 -2.89 11.86
N GLU A 195 -27.93 -2.87 11.73
CA GLU A 195 -28.69 -4.05 11.31
C GLU A 195 -28.34 -4.43 9.86
N PRO A 196 -28.31 -5.73 9.50
CA PRO A 196 -28.11 -6.14 8.12
C PRO A 196 -29.13 -5.47 7.18
N GLY A 197 -28.65 -4.83 6.11
CA GLY A 197 -29.50 -4.07 5.18
C GLY A 197 -29.81 -2.63 5.60
N SER A 198 -29.32 -2.17 6.76
CA SER A 198 -29.43 -0.76 7.16
C SER A 198 -28.43 0.13 6.39
N VAL A 199 -28.87 1.35 6.03
CA VAL A 199 -27.99 2.40 5.46
C VAL A 199 -26.84 2.80 6.40
N ARG A 200 -26.94 2.48 7.69
CA ARG A 200 -25.86 2.73 8.67
C ARG A 200 -24.61 1.90 8.39
N GLN A 201 -24.76 0.70 7.85
CA GLN A 201 -23.61 -0.19 7.61
C GLN A 201 -22.70 0.38 6.50
N PRO A 202 -23.20 0.83 5.34
CA PRO A 202 -22.41 1.54 4.34
C PRO A 202 -21.76 2.83 4.87
N ALA A 203 -22.45 3.64 5.68
CA ALA A 203 -21.83 4.82 6.30
C ALA A 203 -20.66 4.45 7.23
N GLY A 204 -20.81 3.38 8.03
CA GLY A 204 -19.74 2.89 8.89
C GLY A 204 -18.53 2.38 8.08
N ALA A 205 -18.78 1.69 6.96
CA ALA A 205 -17.74 1.24 6.05
C ALA A 205 -17.00 2.42 5.40
N ALA A 206 -17.72 3.48 5.00
CA ALA A 206 -17.13 4.69 4.44
C ALA A 206 -16.16 5.37 5.41
N LEU A 207 -16.52 5.45 6.68
CA LEU A 207 -15.68 6.06 7.72
C LEU A 207 -14.48 5.20 8.13
N LEU A 208 -14.53 3.88 7.89
CA LEU A 208 -13.37 3.00 8.03
C LEU A 208 -12.41 3.11 6.85
N ILE A 209 -12.95 3.23 5.63
CA ILE A 209 -12.16 3.31 4.40
C ILE A 209 -11.60 4.73 4.18
N GLY A 210 -12.35 5.77 4.55
CA GLY A 210 -11.99 7.17 4.33
C GLY A 210 -10.58 7.52 4.80
N PRO A 211 -10.21 7.19 6.04
CA PRO A 211 -8.83 7.22 6.52
C PRO A 211 -7.79 6.52 5.65
N VAL A 212 -8.08 5.31 5.14
CA VAL A 212 -7.17 4.58 4.23
C VAL A 212 -6.97 5.37 2.94
N ILE A 213 -8.07 5.83 2.33
CA ILE A 213 -8.04 6.63 1.09
C ILE A 213 -7.28 7.93 1.31
N TYR A 214 -7.57 8.63 2.41
CA TYR A 214 -6.92 9.89 2.79
C TYR A 214 -5.40 9.73 2.82
N TYR A 215 -4.89 8.78 3.59
CA TYR A 215 -3.45 8.57 3.67
C TYR A 215 -2.87 8.08 2.34
N THR A 216 -3.59 7.27 1.57
CA THR A 216 -3.17 6.80 0.24
C THR A 216 -2.95 7.97 -0.72
N LEU A 217 -3.89 8.92 -0.75
CA LEU A 217 -3.89 10.03 -1.71
C LEU A 217 -2.99 11.19 -1.27
N ILE A 218 -3.02 11.57 0.01
CA ILE A 218 -2.42 12.82 0.48
C ILE A 218 -0.96 12.64 0.92
N THR A 219 -0.59 11.51 1.53
CA THR A 219 0.83 11.26 1.88
C THR A 219 1.70 10.91 0.67
N SER A 220 1.09 10.76 -0.51
CA SER A 220 1.78 10.52 -1.79
C SER A 220 2.35 11.80 -2.42
N PHE A 221 2.12 12.99 -1.84
CA PHE A 221 2.69 14.26 -2.30
C PHE A 221 3.84 14.71 -1.38
N PRO A 222 5.11 14.57 -1.80
CA PRO A 222 6.28 14.97 -0.99
C PRO A 222 6.35 16.48 -0.75
N ALA A 223 5.69 17.28 -1.59
CA ALA A 223 5.78 18.75 -1.58
C ALA A 223 5.15 19.43 -0.34
N LEU A 224 4.44 18.69 0.51
CA LEU A 224 3.87 19.22 1.76
C LEU A 224 4.63 18.78 3.03
N ALA A 225 5.63 17.91 2.93
CA ALA A 225 6.35 17.37 4.08
C ALA A 225 7.62 18.19 4.39
N SER A 226 7.48 19.39 4.95
CA SER A 226 8.62 20.15 5.48
C SER A 226 8.45 20.47 6.97
N GLY A 227 9.35 19.92 7.78
CA GLY A 227 9.93 20.53 8.99
C GLY A 227 8.96 20.99 10.08
N GLY A 228 8.57 20.09 10.97
CA GLY A 228 7.99 20.43 12.28
C GLY A 228 8.44 19.42 13.34
N ASP A 229 8.48 19.83 14.60
CA ASP A 229 8.96 19.00 15.71
C ASP A 229 7.95 17.86 16.01
N ILE A 230 8.21 16.69 15.41
CA ILE A 230 7.27 15.58 15.20
C ILE A 230 6.87 14.84 16.49
N HIS A 231 7.56 15.01 17.63
CA HIS A 231 7.58 13.96 18.65
C HIS A 231 6.40 13.91 19.63
N THR A 232 5.87 15.05 20.11
CA THR A 232 4.94 15.04 21.27
C THR A 232 3.45 14.91 20.88
N HIS A 233 3.01 15.61 19.85
CA HIS A 233 1.61 15.56 19.37
C HIS A 233 1.32 14.26 18.61
N TRP A 234 2.34 13.67 17.99
CA TRP A 234 2.27 12.37 17.34
C TRP A 234 1.99 11.24 18.34
N LEU A 235 2.54 11.31 19.55
CA LEU A 235 2.28 10.31 20.61
C LEU A 235 0.82 10.34 21.06
N ILE A 236 0.24 11.52 21.28
CA ILE A 236 -1.15 11.67 21.73
C ILE A 236 -2.13 11.20 20.64
N ALA A 237 -1.87 11.58 19.37
CA ALA A 237 -2.66 11.11 18.23
C ALA A 237 -2.59 9.59 18.08
N LYS A 238 -1.41 8.99 18.27
CA LYS A 238 -1.25 7.53 18.31
C LYS A 238 -2.03 6.89 19.44
N ILE A 239 -1.96 7.42 20.66
CA ILE A 239 -2.72 6.89 21.80
C ILE A 239 -4.23 6.95 21.51
N ALA A 240 -4.73 8.06 20.96
CA ALA A 240 -6.13 8.20 20.58
C ALA A 240 -6.54 7.19 19.49
N PHE A 241 -5.66 6.93 18.51
CA PHE A 241 -5.87 5.92 17.48
C PHE A 241 -5.88 4.51 18.06
N ILE A 242 -4.92 4.16 18.95
CA ILE A 242 -4.91 2.88 19.67
C ILE A 242 -6.20 2.70 20.46
N ALA A 243 -6.61 3.69 21.24
CA ALA A 243 -7.82 3.64 22.05
C ALA A 243 -9.07 3.43 21.18
N SER A 244 -9.17 4.15 20.06
CA SER A 244 -10.22 4.01 19.06
C SER A 244 -10.27 2.60 18.51
N ALA A 245 -9.12 2.07 18.11
CA ALA A 245 -8.98 0.76 17.52
C ALA A 245 -9.31 -0.36 18.54
N LEU A 246 -8.86 -0.23 19.79
CA LEU A 246 -9.23 -1.13 20.90
C LEU A 246 -10.74 -1.10 21.18
N TYR A 247 -11.36 0.08 21.14
CA TYR A 247 -12.81 0.25 21.25
C TYR A 247 -13.55 -0.44 20.10
N CYS A 248 -13.07 -0.33 18.86
CA CYS A 248 -13.62 -1.04 17.70
C CYS A 248 -13.61 -2.55 17.90
N LEU A 249 -12.49 -3.11 18.35
CA LEU A 249 -12.37 -4.54 18.64
C LEU A 249 -13.27 -4.97 19.79
N TRP A 250 -13.40 -4.13 20.82
CA TRP A 250 -14.33 -4.36 21.93
C TRP A 250 -15.80 -4.41 21.49
N LEU A 251 -16.18 -3.66 20.46
CA LEU A 251 -17.52 -3.73 19.88
C LEU A 251 -17.69 -4.96 18.99
N LEU A 252 -16.71 -5.24 18.13
CA LEU A 252 -16.76 -6.38 17.21
C LEU A 252 -16.77 -7.73 17.96
N ARG A 253 -16.01 -7.85 19.06
CA ARG A 253 -16.04 -9.06 19.91
C ARG A 253 -17.43 -9.34 20.50
N ALA A 254 -18.20 -8.30 20.82
CA ALA A 254 -19.49 -8.44 21.49
C ALA A 254 -20.58 -8.97 20.57
N ARG A 255 -20.43 -8.77 19.25
CA ARG A 255 -21.42 -9.17 18.23
C ARG A 255 -21.06 -10.44 17.46
N TYR A 256 -19.76 -10.76 17.33
CA TYR A 256 -19.27 -11.82 16.42
C TYR A 256 -18.32 -12.84 17.10
N ALA A 257 -18.40 -13.04 18.44
CA ALA A 257 -17.46 -13.81 19.28
C ALA A 257 -17.01 -15.21 18.79
N PRO A 258 -15.89 -15.80 19.29
CA PRO A 258 -14.52 -15.25 19.38
C PRO A 258 -13.42 -16.31 19.05
N ALA A 259 -12.54 -16.07 18.08
CA ALA A 259 -11.23 -16.77 18.02
C ALA A 259 -10.15 -15.98 17.23
N PRO A 260 -10.45 -15.33 16.08
CA PRO A 260 -9.45 -14.54 15.38
C PRO A 260 -9.36 -13.07 15.83
N LEU A 261 -10.34 -12.57 16.59
CA LEU A 261 -10.42 -11.17 17.10
C LEU A 261 -9.39 -10.83 18.20
N ALA A 262 -8.75 -11.84 18.77
CA ALA A 262 -7.69 -11.75 19.77
C ALA A 262 -6.28 -11.55 19.14
N ALA A 263 -6.00 -12.27 18.05
CA ALA A 263 -4.81 -12.05 17.21
C ALA A 263 -4.89 -10.70 16.47
N ALA A 264 -6.11 -10.31 16.10
CA ALA A 264 -6.44 -8.98 15.60
C ALA A 264 -6.11 -7.87 16.59
N SER A 265 -6.27 -8.09 17.90
CA SER A 265 -5.91 -7.12 18.95
C SER A 265 -4.41 -6.90 19.05
N THR A 266 -3.62 -7.92 18.79
CA THR A 266 -2.16 -7.83 18.81
C THR A 266 -1.60 -7.25 17.51
N LEU A 267 -2.22 -7.50 16.36
CA LEU A 267 -1.93 -6.83 15.08
C LEU A 267 -2.23 -5.32 15.16
N LEU A 268 -3.30 -4.95 15.86
CA LEU A 268 -3.66 -3.58 16.15
C LEU A 268 -2.59 -2.87 16.99
N ILE A 269 -2.25 -3.43 18.14
CA ILE A 269 -1.34 -2.79 19.10
C ILE A 269 0.05 -2.64 18.47
N ALA A 270 0.53 -3.68 17.80
CA ALA A 270 1.86 -3.67 17.23
C ALA A 270 1.92 -2.89 15.88
N GLY A 271 0.81 -2.83 15.11
CA GLY A 271 0.74 -2.01 13.90
C GLY A 271 0.61 -0.52 14.18
N ILE A 272 -0.10 -0.13 15.23
CA ILE A 272 -0.34 1.29 15.56
C ILE A 272 0.86 1.94 16.27
N TRP A 273 1.61 1.19 17.06
CA TRP A 273 2.81 1.73 17.72
C TRP A 273 3.92 2.07 16.73
N VAL A 274 3.93 1.44 15.56
CA VAL A 274 5.15 1.25 14.78
C VAL A 274 5.01 1.68 13.32
N LEU A 275 3.81 1.62 12.73
CA LEU A 275 3.58 1.89 11.31
C LEU A 275 2.99 3.30 11.08
N PRO A 276 3.22 3.93 9.92
CA PRO A 276 2.42 5.08 9.48
C PRO A 276 0.91 4.77 9.58
N ASN A 277 0.13 5.72 10.09
CA ASN A 277 -1.28 5.56 10.52
C ASN A 277 -2.19 4.81 9.51
N ALA A 278 -1.89 4.88 8.22
CA ALA A 278 -2.59 4.17 7.14
C ALA A 278 -2.66 2.65 7.31
N GLY A 279 -1.57 2.01 7.75
CA GLY A 279 -1.47 0.55 7.86
C GLY A 279 -2.39 -0.01 8.94
N GLY A 280 -2.46 0.68 10.09
CA GLY A 280 -3.36 0.31 11.20
C GLY A 280 -4.83 0.38 10.80
N VAL A 281 -5.24 1.41 10.06
CA VAL A 281 -6.61 1.53 9.54
C VAL A 281 -6.93 0.42 8.55
N ALA A 282 -6.04 0.10 7.61
CA ALA A 282 -6.30 -0.91 6.60
C ALA A 282 -6.50 -2.30 7.25
N ILE A 283 -5.69 -2.64 8.26
CA ILE A 283 -5.85 -3.86 9.04
C ILE A 283 -7.17 -3.85 9.82
N LEU A 284 -7.53 -2.73 10.47
CA LEU A 284 -8.83 -2.58 11.15
C LEU A 284 -10.01 -2.80 10.21
N ALA A 285 -9.97 -2.20 9.02
CA ALA A 285 -10.99 -2.36 8.00
C ALA A 285 -11.08 -3.81 7.51
N LEU A 286 -9.93 -4.50 7.34
CA LEU A 286 -9.88 -5.91 6.96
C LEU A 286 -10.50 -6.82 8.03
N LEU A 287 -10.21 -6.55 9.30
CA LEU A 287 -10.77 -7.26 10.44
C LEU A 287 -12.29 -7.05 10.58
N ALA A 288 -12.74 -5.81 10.43
CA ALA A 288 -14.17 -5.48 10.40
C ALA A 288 -14.87 -6.18 9.23
N ALA A 289 -14.24 -6.21 8.05
CA ALA A 289 -14.76 -6.91 6.88
C ALA A 289 -14.89 -8.41 7.11
N PHE A 290 -13.85 -9.04 7.68
CA PHE A 290 -13.86 -10.46 7.99
C PHE A 290 -14.92 -10.80 9.04
N ALA A 291 -14.99 -10.03 10.13
CA ALA A 291 -15.98 -10.23 11.20
C ALA A 291 -17.43 -10.10 10.69
N ALA A 292 -17.68 -9.18 9.76
CA ALA A 292 -19.00 -8.98 9.17
C ALA A 292 -19.23 -9.75 7.85
N ASN A 293 -18.30 -10.61 7.43
CA ASN A 293 -18.34 -11.33 6.15
C ASN A 293 -18.61 -10.42 4.91
N HIS A 294 -18.06 -9.20 4.93
CA HIS A 294 -18.34 -8.17 3.93
C HIS A 294 -17.23 -8.07 2.86
N ARG A 295 -17.42 -8.78 1.74
CA ARG A 295 -16.40 -8.94 0.68
C ARG A 295 -15.87 -7.64 0.06
N GLY A 296 -16.72 -6.63 -0.14
CA GLY A 296 -16.30 -5.34 -0.73
C GLY A 296 -15.30 -4.59 0.15
N LEU A 297 -15.65 -4.39 1.42
CA LEU A 297 -14.76 -3.84 2.46
C LEU A 297 -13.45 -4.63 2.58
N ALA A 298 -13.51 -5.97 2.48
CA ALA A 298 -12.31 -6.81 2.52
C ALA A 298 -11.39 -6.54 1.33
N ALA A 299 -11.92 -6.43 0.11
CA ALA A 299 -11.13 -6.13 -1.08
C ALA A 299 -10.42 -4.78 -0.97
N VAL A 300 -11.14 -3.73 -0.56
CA VAL A 300 -10.56 -2.38 -0.38
C VAL A 300 -9.50 -2.39 0.73
N ALA A 301 -9.75 -3.09 1.83
CA ALA A 301 -8.80 -3.21 2.93
C ALA A 301 -7.53 -3.96 2.51
N VAL A 302 -7.63 -5.03 1.72
CA VAL A 302 -6.47 -5.75 1.16
C VAL A 302 -5.64 -4.83 0.25
N VAL A 303 -6.29 -4.07 -0.64
CA VAL A 303 -5.58 -3.09 -1.49
C VAL A 303 -4.86 -2.05 -0.62
N GLY A 304 -5.52 -1.55 0.44
CA GLY A 304 -4.91 -0.65 1.41
C GLY A 304 -3.69 -1.25 2.12
N VAL A 305 -3.76 -2.53 2.51
CA VAL A 305 -2.63 -3.25 3.12
C VAL A 305 -1.47 -3.41 2.12
N ILE A 306 -1.75 -3.79 0.87
CA ILE A 306 -0.71 -3.93 -0.18
C ILE A 306 -0.04 -2.58 -0.43
N TRP A 307 -0.83 -1.52 -0.60
CA TRP A 307 -0.30 -0.17 -0.81
C TRP A 307 0.56 0.27 0.38
N PHE A 308 0.12 -0.02 1.60
CA PHE A 308 0.88 0.27 2.81
C PHE A 308 2.22 -0.47 2.84
N ILE A 309 2.23 -1.79 2.59
CA ILE A 309 3.47 -2.60 2.57
C ILE A 309 4.44 -2.04 1.52
N SER A 310 3.93 -1.67 0.35
CA SER A 310 4.74 -1.02 -0.69
C SER A 310 5.35 0.29 -0.20
N ARG A 311 4.60 1.18 0.46
CA ARG A 311 5.14 2.43 0.99
C ARG A 311 6.13 2.21 2.12
N PHE A 312 5.85 1.30 3.05
CA PHE A 312 6.75 0.94 4.13
C PHE A 312 8.09 0.39 3.61
N TYR A 313 8.05 -0.37 2.52
CA TYR A 313 9.27 -0.85 1.85
C TYR A 313 10.12 0.31 1.33
N TYR A 314 9.51 1.28 0.65
CA TYR A 314 10.19 2.44 0.04
C TYR A 314 10.52 3.60 1.00
N ASP A 315 10.21 3.48 2.29
CA ASP A 315 10.56 4.51 3.27
C ASP A 315 12.06 4.44 3.61
N LEU A 316 12.84 5.40 3.10
CA LEU A 316 14.31 5.43 3.28
C LEU A 316 14.75 5.91 4.69
N SER A 317 13.80 6.26 5.57
CA SER A 317 14.14 6.70 6.93
C SER A 317 14.55 5.57 7.87
N MET A 318 14.18 4.32 7.54
CA MET A 318 14.51 3.12 8.30
C MET A 318 15.30 2.13 7.44
N THR A 319 16.33 1.52 8.03
CA THR A 319 17.14 0.48 7.40
C THR A 319 16.31 -0.79 7.15
N LEU A 320 16.75 -1.65 6.23
CA LEU A 320 16.07 -2.95 6.01
C LEU A 320 16.10 -3.83 7.27
N LEU A 321 17.18 -3.78 8.06
CA LEU A 321 17.31 -4.54 9.29
C LEU A 321 16.25 -4.12 10.30
N GLU A 322 16.09 -2.82 10.55
CA GLU A 322 15.07 -2.29 11.45
C GLU A 322 13.67 -2.68 10.99
N LYS A 323 13.36 -2.53 9.70
CA LYS A 323 12.07 -2.96 9.13
C LYS A 323 11.81 -4.45 9.33
N SER A 324 12.82 -5.30 9.15
CA SER A 324 12.70 -6.75 9.32
C SER A 324 12.50 -7.15 10.79
N ALA A 325 13.27 -6.56 11.71
CA ALA A 325 13.17 -6.81 13.14
C ALA A 325 11.80 -6.38 13.69
N LEU A 326 11.31 -5.26 13.18
CA LEU A 326 10.02 -4.68 13.49
C LEU A 326 8.85 -5.58 13.02
N LEU A 327 8.91 -6.08 11.79
CA LEU A 327 7.92 -7.05 11.28
C LEU A 327 8.00 -8.39 12.02
N ALA A 328 9.20 -8.84 12.39
CA ALA A 328 9.38 -10.05 13.19
C ALA A 328 8.80 -9.89 14.61
N ALA A 329 9.03 -8.75 15.26
CA ALA A 329 8.45 -8.43 16.56
C ALA A 329 6.92 -8.34 16.50
N LEU A 330 6.38 -7.73 15.43
CA LEU A 330 4.94 -7.71 15.14
C LEU A 330 4.39 -9.15 15.04
N GLY A 331 5.05 -10.00 14.25
CA GLY A 331 4.70 -11.41 14.09
C GLY A 331 4.72 -12.17 15.42
N ALA A 332 5.79 -12.04 16.20
CA ALA A 332 5.92 -12.68 17.50
C ALA A 332 4.85 -12.22 18.49
N ALA A 333 4.57 -10.91 18.55
CA ALA A 333 3.52 -10.34 19.37
C ALA A 333 2.15 -10.95 19.00
N THR A 334 1.83 -11.05 17.71
CA THR A 334 0.57 -11.62 17.23
C THR A 334 0.37 -13.09 17.57
N LEU A 335 1.43 -13.89 17.43
CA LEU A 335 1.40 -15.29 17.86
C LEU A 335 1.27 -15.42 19.38
N GLY A 336 1.99 -14.60 20.14
CA GLY A 336 1.91 -14.56 21.60
C GLY A 336 0.52 -14.17 22.10
N GLY A 337 -0.09 -13.14 21.51
CA GLY A 337 -1.47 -12.74 21.79
C GLY A 337 -2.46 -13.85 21.45
N ALA A 338 -2.37 -14.43 20.26
CA ALA A 338 -3.23 -15.55 19.85
C ALA A 338 -3.12 -16.75 20.82
N PHE A 339 -1.91 -17.07 21.27
CA PHE A 339 -1.66 -18.12 22.25
C PHE A 339 -2.29 -17.80 23.62
N PHE A 340 -2.06 -16.61 24.15
CA PHE A 340 -2.58 -16.18 25.45
C PHE A 340 -4.12 -16.14 25.47
N PHE A 341 -4.75 -15.60 24.41
CA PHE A 341 -6.20 -15.56 24.30
C PHE A 341 -6.84 -16.93 24.13
N ARG A 342 -6.18 -17.86 23.42
CA ARG A 342 -6.64 -19.26 23.38
C ARG A 342 -6.66 -19.89 24.76
N ARG A 343 -5.71 -19.54 25.63
CA ARG A 343 -5.66 -20.00 27.02
C ARG A 343 -6.81 -19.40 27.85
N LEU A 344 -6.98 -18.08 27.80
CA LEU A 344 -8.08 -17.39 28.50
C LEU A 344 -9.47 -17.84 28.06
N SER A 345 -9.66 -18.09 26.76
CA SER A 345 -10.96 -18.55 26.24
C SER A 345 -11.27 -19.98 26.69
N LYS A 346 -10.24 -20.80 26.93
CA LYS A 346 -10.37 -22.16 27.45
C LYS A 346 -10.70 -22.15 28.95
N ASP A 347 -10.18 -21.18 29.68
CA ASP A 347 -10.43 -21.00 31.12
C ASP A 347 -11.82 -20.39 31.40
N SER A 348 -12.33 -19.52 30.51
CA SER A 348 -13.70 -18.98 30.59
C SER A 348 -14.77 -19.97 30.14
N ALA A 349 -14.42 -20.97 29.33
CA ALA A 349 -15.30 -22.04 28.88
C ALA A 349 -15.24 -23.25 29.83
N GLY A 350 -15.37 -22.99 31.13
CA GLY A 350 -15.61 -24.04 32.12
C GLY A 350 -17.01 -24.63 31.91
N GLY A 351 -17.12 -25.66 31.08
CA GLY A 351 -18.36 -26.42 30.88
C GLY A 351 -18.48 -27.06 29.50
N GLU A 352 -18.46 -28.39 29.48
CA GLU A 352 -18.77 -29.31 28.38
C GLU A 352 -17.76 -29.40 27.22
N ALA A 353 -16.76 -30.25 27.45
CA ALA A 353 -16.12 -30.98 26.37
C ALA A 353 -17.11 -31.97 25.74
N GLN A 354 -17.61 -31.66 24.55
CA GLN A 354 -17.84 -32.68 23.52
C GLN A 354 -16.71 -32.60 22.51
N SER A 355 -15.74 -33.49 22.66
CA SER A 355 -14.69 -33.74 21.69
C SER A 355 -15.16 -34.77 20.66
N GLY A 356 -14.90 -34.49 19.39
CA GLY A 356 -15.08 -35.48 18.32
C GLY A 356 -14.82 -34.92 16.93
N GLY A 357 -13.55 -34.69 16.57
CA GLY A 357 -13.12 -34.50 15.17
C GLY A 357 -12.34 -33.21 14.84
N GLY A 358 -12.53 -32.12 15.59
CA GLY A 358 -11.88 -30.83 15.29
C GLY A 358 -10.41 -30.72 15.69
N ALA A 359 -10.02 -31.31 16.83
CA ALA A 359 -8.64 -31.29 17.30
C ALA A 359 -7.71 -32.07 16.35
N GLN A 360 -8.22 -33.15 15.74
CA GLN A 360 -7.45 -34.01 14.85
C GLN A 360 -7.08 -33.31 13.53
N ARG A 361 -8.00 -32.50 13.00
CA ARG A 361 -7.81 -31.73 11.77
C ARG A 361 -6.83 -30.57 11.94
N ASN A 362 -6.74 -29.98 13.14
CA ASN A 362 -5.85 -28.85 13.40
C ASN A 362 -4.39 -29.27 13.62
N TRP A 363 -4.11 -30.44 14.23
CA TRP A 363 -2.71 -30.92 14.35
C TRP A 363 -2.15 -31.43 13.02
N LEU A 364 -2.98 -32.00 12.15
CA LEU A 364 -2.58 -32.34 10.79
C LEU A 364 -2.21 -31.09 9.98
N ALA A 365 -2.93 -29.98 10.14
CA ALA A 365 -2.57 -28.70 9.52
C ALA A 365 -1.26 -28.12 10.09
N ILE A 366 -1.07 -28.20 11.41
CA ILE A 366 0.18 -27.75 12.07
C ILE A 366 1.37 -28.61 11.66
N LEU A 367 1.22 -29.94 11.63
CA LEU A 367 2.26 -30.85 11.13
C LEU A 367 2.51 -30.67 9.65
N GLY A 368 1.46 -30.42 8.85
CA GLY A 368 1.60 -30.12 7.43
C GLY A 368 2.42 -28.85 7.20
N PHE A 369 2.14 -27.79 7.98
CA PHE A 369 2.90 -26.55 7.93
C PHE A 369 4.34 -26.73 8.43
N ALA A 370 4.54 -27.45 9.54
CA ALA A 370 5.87 -27.74 10.08
C ALA A 370 6.71 -28.61 9.13
N ALA A 371 6.09 -29.61 8.50
CA ALA A 371 6.72 -30.45 7.48
C ALA A 371 7.09 -29.62 6.24
N LEU A 372 6.20 -28.74 5.77
CA LEU A 372 6.48 -27.84 4.67
C LEU A 372 7.66 -26.91 5.00
N LEU A 373 7.68 -26.34 6.20
CA LEU A 373 8.78 -25.49 6.67
C LEU A 373 10.10 -26.26 6.75
N ALA A 374 10.07 -27.47 7.32
CA ALA A 374 11.24 -28.34 7.39
C ALA A 374 11.76 -28.71 5.99
N LEU A 375 10.87 -28.99 5.04
CA LEU A 375 11.21 -29.32 3.66
C LEU A 375 11.79 -28.12 2.92
N ALA A 376 11.25 -26.92 3.16
CA ALA A 376 11.83 -25.67 2.66
C ALA A 376 13.24 -25.42 3.24
N CYS A 377 13.42 -25.58 4.55
CA CYS A 377 14.74 -25.48 5.19
C CYS A 377 15.72 -26.53 4.65
N ALA A 378 15.30 -27.78 4.50
CA ALA A 378 16.12 -28.85 3.94
C ALA A 378 16.51 -28.55 2.49
N TYR A 379 15.59 -28.03 1.67
CA TYR A 379 15.87 -27.64 0.28
C TYR A 379 16.88 -26.48 0.21
N VAL A 380 16.73 -25.46 1.06
CA VAL A 380 17.68 -24.34 1.14
C VAL A 380 19.06 -24.84 1.56
N ASN A 381 19.14 -25.63 2.64
CA ASN A 381 20.41 -26.19 3.11
C ASN A 381 21.07 -27.11 2.09
N TYR A 382 20.28 -27.96 1.40
CA TYR A 382 20.78 -28.80 0.31
C TYR A 382 21.33 -27.95 -0.85
N SER A 383 20.64 -26.86 -1.19
CA SER A 383 21.10 -25.93 -2.23
C SER A 383 22.41 -25.24 -1.84
N VAL A 384 22.57 -24.86 -0.58
CA VAL A 384 23.82 -24.30 -0.03
C VAL A 384 24.94 -25.34 -0.09
N MET A 385 24.73 -26.54 0.44
CA MET A 385 25.74 -27.61 0.45
C MET A 385 26.19 -27.99 -0.98
N ARG A 386 25.25 -28.04 -1.94
CA ARG A 386 25.57 -28.29 -3.35
C ARG A 386 26.44 -27.19 -3.96
N LEU A 387 26.20 -25.93 -3.58
CA LEU A 387 27.03 -24.80 -4.00
C LEU A 387 28.40 -24.84 -3.32
N GLU A 388 28.49 -25.12 -2.04
CA GLU A 388 29.77 -25.21 -1.32
C GLU A 388 30.66 -26.32 -1.88
N ASN A 389 30.11 -27.52 -2.08
CA ASN A 389 30.86 -28.64 -2.66
C ASN A 389 31.35 -28.37 -4.08
N ALA A 390 30.58 -27.63 -4.88
CA ALA A 390 30.98 -27.24 -6.23
C ALA A 390 32.21 -26.32 -6.25
N PHE A 391 32.39 -25.51 -5.20
CA PHE A 391 33.50 -24.56 -5.09
C PHE A 391 34.60 -25.02 -4.12
N ALA A 392 34.55 -26.27 -3.63
CA ALA A 392 35.53 -26.80 -2.66
C ALA A 392 36.95 -26.84 -3.25
N GLU A 393 37.07 -27.14 -4.54
CA GLU A 393 38.35 -27.18 -5.29
C GLU A 393 38.51 -25.96 -6.21
N ALA A 394 37.76 -24.87 -5.98
CA ALA A 394 37.80 -23.72 -6.86
C ALA A 394 39.11 -22.92 -6.71
N ARG A 395 39.63 -22.44 -7.84
CA ARG A 395 40.83 -21.59 -7.88
C ARG A 395 40.43 -20.12 -7.77
N ARG A 396 41.13 -19.36 -6.92
CA ARG A 396 40.93 -17.92 -6.78
C ARG A 396 41.68 -17.18 -7.90
N ILE A 397 40.99 -16.28 -8.57
CA ILE A 397 41.54 -15.40 -9.62
C ILE A 397 41.10 -13.95 -9.37
N TYR A 398 41.86 -13.00 -9.89
CA TYR A 398 41.54 -11.58 -9.87
C TYR A 398 41.11 -11.10 -11.25
N LEU A 399 39.89 -10.59 -11.37
CA LEU A 399 39.41 -9.94 -12.59
C LEU A 399 39.54 -8.42 -12.46
N PRO A 400 40.25 -7.74 -13.39
CA PRO A 400 40.43 -6.29 -13.32
C PRO A 400 39.11 -5.55 -13.59
N LEU A 401 38.82 -4.52 -12.80
CA LEU A 401 37.61 -3.71 -12.93
C LEU A 401 37.87 -2.39 -13.70
N GLY A 402 36.87 -1.96 -14.47
CA GLY A 402 36.75 -0.62 -15.07
C GLY A 402 36.05 0.34 -14.10
N PRO A 403 35.68 1.56 -14.55
CA PRO A 403 34.95 2.52 -13.72
C PRO A 403 33.68 1.90 -13.15
N VAL A 404 33.54 1.98 -11.84
CA VAL A 404 32.51 1.31 -11.06
C VAL A 404 31.43 2.32 -10.67
N ASP A 405 30.16 1.98 -10.87
CA ASP A 405 29.03 2.80 -10.42
C ASP A 405 28.40 2.17 -9.16
N PRO A 406 28.47 2.85 -8.00
CA PRO A 406 28.09 2.26 -6.72
C PRO A 406 26.59 2.27 -6.39
N ARG A 407 25.65 2.65 -7.28
CA ARG A 407 24.24 2.80 -6.86
C ARG A 407 23.18 2.20 -7.76
N SER A 408 22.24 1.49 -7.14
CA SER A 408 20.89 1.31 -7.67
C SER A 408 19.87 1.16 -6.53
N LEU A 409 18.83 1.98 -6.60
CA LEU A 409 17.84 2.20 -5.54
C LEU A 409 16.94 0.99 -5.21
N ILE A 410 16.86 -0.01 -6.08
CA ILE A 410 15.78 -1.01 -6.02
C ILE A 410 16.20 -2.33 -5.35
N GLN A 411 17.49 -2.67 -5.38
CA GLN A 411 17.99 -3.99 -4.92
C GLN A 411 18.81 -3.93 -3.61
N GLY A 412 18.94 -2.75 -3.00
CA GLY A 412 19.77 -2.50 -1.82
C GLY A 412 21.10 -1.82 -2.17
N ASP A 413 21.99 -1.72 -1.19
CA ASP A 413 23.36 -1.21 -1.38
C ASP A 413 24.21 -2.28 -2.11
N TYR A 414 24.37 -2.07 -3.41
CA TYR A 414 25.23 -2.91 -4.24
C TYR A 414 26.00 -2.07 -5.25
N MET A 415 27.16 -2.59 -5.63
CA MET A 415 28.06 -1.96 -6.58
C MET A 415 28.03 -2.70 -7.90
N THR A 416 27.80 -1.97 -8.98
CA THR A 416 27.78 -2.55 -10.33
C THR A 416 29.21 -2.68 -10.81
N LEU A 417 29.65 -3.91 -11.05
CA LEU A 417 31.00 -4.23 -11.49
C LEU A 417 31.06 -4.25 -13.01
N ASN A 418 32.05 -3.56 -13.56
CA ASN A 418 32.37 -3.62 -14.97
C ASN A 418 33.78 -4.22 -15.11
N TYR A 419 33.93 -5.37 -15.76
CA TYR A 419 35.23 -6.00 -15.95
C TYR A 419 35.96 -5.33 -17.11
N ARG A 420 37.28 -5.13 -17.01
CA ARG A 420 38.06 -4.51 -18.10
C ARG A 420 38.04 -5.38 -19.35
N ASN A 421 38.10 -4.73 -20.50
CA ASN A 421 38.15 -5.37 -21.83
C ASN A 421 39.31 -6.35 -22.00
N THR A 422 40.38 -6.25 -21.19
CA THR A 422 41.50 -7.20 -21.20
C THR A 422 41.12 -8.62 -20.78
N ALA A 423 39.99 -8.78 -20.09
CA ALA A 423 39.45 -10.08 -19.73
C ALA A 423 38.57 -10.69 -20.83
N TYR A 424 38.19 -9.93 -21.86
CA TYR A 424 37.24 -10.34 -22.91
C TYR A 424 37.93 -10.55 -24.27
N PRO A 425 37.37 -11.42 -25.14
CA PRO A 425 37.78 -11.49 -26.54
C PRO A 425 37.54 -10.16 -27.27
N PRO A 426 38.24 -9.90 -28.38
CA PRO A 426 38.01 -8.74 -29.22
C PRO A 426 36.52 -8.62 -29.61
N SER A 427 35.99 -7.40 -29.62
CA SER A 427 34.55 -7.13 -29.83
C SER A 427 34.00 -7.70 -31.15
N GLN A 428 34.84 -7.86 -32.16
CA GLN A 428 34.50 -8.44 -33.46
C GLN A 428 34.19 -9.95 -33.38
N GLU A 429 34.74 -10.68 -32.41
CA GLU A 429 34.56 -12.12 -32.25
C GLU A 429 33.34 -12.47 -31.38
N ILE A 430 32.94 -11.57 -30.46
CA ILE A 430 31.81 -11.79 -29.53
C ILE A 430 30.46 -11.96 -30.27
N GLY A 431 30.31 -11.28 -31.41
CA GLY A 431 29.10 -11.37 -32.24
C GLY A 431 28.81 -12.78 -32.73
N ALA A 432 29.86 -13.50 -33.13
CA ALA A 432 29.78 -14.85 -33.72
C ALA A 432 29.66 -15.98 -32.69
N LEU A 433 29.95 -15.71 -31.41
CA LEU A 433 29.89 -16.71 -30.35
C LEU A 433 28.46 -17.16 -30.01
N PRO A 434 28.26 -18.41 -29.56
CA PRO A 434 26.97 -18.87 -29.05
C PRO A 434 26.53 -18.09 -27.80
N ARG A 435 25.27 -18.29 -27.37
CA ARG A 435 24.70 -17.59 -26.20
C ARG A 435 25.36 -18.01 -24.88
N THR A 436 25.87 -19.24 -24.82
CA THR A 436 26.61 -19.81 -23.69
C THR A 436 27.77 -20.62 -24.24
N GLY A 437 28.90 -20.62 -23.53
CA GLY A 437 30.07 -21.41 -23.90
C GLY A 437 31.19 -21.26 -22.87
N GLU A 438 32.37 -21.69 -23.24
CA GLU A 438 33.57 -21.68 -22.39
C GLU A 438 34.65 -20.78 -23.01
N VAL A 439 35.51 -20.20 -22.18
CA VAL A 439 36.71 -19.44 -22.59
C VAL A 439 37.87 -19.82 -21.68
N PHE A 440 39.09 -19.81 -22.21
CA PHE A 440 40.31 -19.96 -21.42
C PHE A 440 40.90 -18.59 -21.11
N LEU A 441 41.18 -18.37 -19.82
CA LEU A 441 41.88 -17.19 -19.33
C LEU A 441 43.30 -17.57 -18.92
N LYS A 442 44.26 -16.71 -19.23
CA LYS A 442 45.65 -16.84 -18.79
C LYS A 442 45.86 -16.06 -17.51
N LEU A 443 46.47 -16.71 -16.51
CA LEU A 443 46.81 -16.11 -15.23
C LEU A 443 48.24 -15.60 -15.23
N ASP A 444 48.46 -14.39 -14.72
CA ASP A 444 49.80 -13.87 -14.46
C ASP A 444 50.38 -14.38 -13.11
N GLU A 445 51.59 -13.95 -12.75
CA GLU A 445 52.26 -14.32 -11.50
C GLU A 445 51.47 -13.92 -10.24
N ASN A 446 50.57 -12.94 -10.35
CA ASN A 446 49.71 -12.44 -9.28
C ASN A 446 48.26 -13.01 -9.36
N ALA A 447 48.03 -14.01 -10.21
CA ALA A 447 46.71 -14.60 -10.49
C ALA A 447 45.67 -13.61 -11.06
N VAL A 448 46.11 -12.54 -11.71
CA VAL A 448 45.26 -11.65 -12.51
C VAL A 448 44.97 -12.31 -13.84
N ALA A 449 43.67 -12.43 -14.17
CA ALA A 449 43.24 -13.14 -15.35
C ALA A 449 43.11 -12.21 -16.57
N SER A 450 43.60 -12.68 -17.71
CA SER A 450 43.50 -12.03 -19.02
C SER A 450 42.97 -13.03 -20.06
N PHE A 451 42.30 -12.53 -21.09
CA PHE A 451 41.77 -13.38 -22.15
C PHE A 451 42.91 -14.11 -22.89
N SER A 452 42.82 -15.45 -22.99
CA SER A 452 43.77 -16.27 -23.77
C SER A 452 43.16 -16.64 -25.12
N ARG A 453 42.16 -17.55 -25.10
CA ARG A 453 41.58 -18.15 -26.31
C ARG A 453 40.21 -18.78 -26.04
N ILE A 454 39.48 -19.06 -27.12
CA ILE A 454 38.25 -19.87 -27.08
C ILE A 454 38.63 -21.33 -27.30
N PRO A 455 38.18 -22.28 -26.45
CA PRO A 455 38.51 -23.69 -26.57
C PRO A 455 37.97 -24.32 -27.86
N GLY A 456 38.82 -25.08 -28.54
CA GLY A 456 38.45 -26.04 -29.58
C GLY A 456 38.04 -27.41 -29.01
N GLU A 457 37.51 -28.28 -29.86
CA GLU A 457 36.87 -29.56 -29.47
C GLU A 457 37.80 -30.56 -28.73
N ASN A 458 39.12 -30.37 -28.79
CA ASN A 458 40.13 -31.22 -28.15
C ASN A 458 41.26 -30.42 -27.45
N ASP A 459 41.00 -29.17 -27.04
CA ASP A 459 42.00 -28.37 -26.37
C ASP A 459 42.24 -28.81 -24.92
N VAL A 460 43.52 -28.94 -24.56
CA VAL A 460 43.97 -29.19 -23.18
C VAL A 460 44.41 -27.86 -22.56
N LEU A 461 44.05 -27.64 -21.29
CA LEU A 461 44.47 -26.47 -20.51
C LEU A 461 45.99 -26.46 -20.30
N ASP A 462 46.62 -25.31 -20.54
CA ASP A 462 47.99 -25.08 -20.10
C ASP A 462 48.07 -24.88 -18.57
N THR A 463 49.26 -24.96 -18.00
CA THR A 463 49.51 -24.91 -16.55
C THR A 463 49.09 -23.55 -15.93
N ASP A 464 49.10 -22.49 -16.74
CA ASP A 464 48.72 -21.12 -16.40
C ASP A 464 47.35 -20.70 -16.98
N GLU A 465 46.62 -21.63 -17.62
CA GLU A 465 45.27 -21.40 -18.13
C GLU A 465 44.18 -21.87 -17.13
N ILE A 466 43.06 -21.16 -17.12
CA ILE A 466 41.85 -21.56 -16.41
C ILE A 466 40.64 -21.49 -17.33
N ARG A 467 39.78 -22.50 -17.24
CA ARG A 467 38.49 -22.53 -17.95
C ARG A 467 37.44 -21.76 -17.16
N ILE A 468 36.71 -20.87 -17.83
CA ILE A 468 35.56 -20.16 -17.27
C ILE A 468 34.37 -20.19 -18.23
N ASP A 469 33.17 -20.37 -17.68
CA ASP A 469 31.93 -20.29 -18.43
C ASP A 469 31.57 -18.83 -18.73
N TYR A 470 30.95 -18.60 -19.88
CA TYR A 470 30.37 -17.31 -20.22
C TYR A 470 28.91 -17.40 -20.62
N ILE A 471 28.20 -16.29 -20.38
CA ILE A 471 26.85 -16.06 -20.88
C ILE A 471 26.85 -14.77 -21.69
N LYS A 472 26.39 -14.84 -22.94
CA LYS A 472 26.17 -13.68 -23.80
C LYS A 472 24.76 -13.11 -23.59
N THR A 473 24.69 -11.83 -23.27
CA THR A 473 23.44 -11.07 -23.14
C THR A 473 22.89 -10.65 -24.50
N ALA A 474 21.64 -10.18 -24.54
CA ALA A 474 21.00 -9.71 -25.77
C ALA A 474 21.74 -8.53 -26.42
N ASP A 475 22.42 -7.71 -25.62
CA ASP A 475 23.21 -6.54 -26.08
C ASP A 475 24.62 -6.93 -26.56
N ALA A 476 24.87 -8.21 -26.84
CA ALA A 476 26.17 -8.76 -27.21
C ALA A 476 27.29 -8.52 -26.16
N ARG A 477 26.95 -8.26 -24.89
CA ARG A 477 27.93 -8.27 -23.79
C ARG A 477 28.12 -9.68 -23.25
N MET A 478 29.37 -10.07 -23.04
CA MET A 478 29.77 -11.35 -22.48
C MET A 478 29.94 -11.21 -20.97
N ARG A 479 29.51 -12.22 -20.20
CA ARG A 479 29.59 -12.21 -18.73
C ARG A 479 30.25 -13.49 -18.24
N TYR A 480 31.35 -13.36 -17.49
CA TYR A 480 32.04 -14.49 -16.87
C TYR A 480 31.62 -14.74 -15.43
N ALA A 481 31.37 -13.67 -14.68
CA ALA A 481 31.06 -13.70 -13.26
C ALA A 481 29.92 -12.72 -12.95
N PRO A 482 29.32 -12.78 -11.75
CA PRO A 482 28.33 -11.78 -11.31
C PRO A 482 28.87 -10.35 -11.47
N GLU A 483 28.04 -9.44 -11.98
CA GLU A 483 28.39 -8.03 -12.21
C GLU A 483 27.83 -7.12 -11.11
N SER A 484 27.41 -7.70 -9.99
CA SER A 484 26.92 -6.98 -8.83
C SER A 484 27.51 -7.55 -7.55
N TYR A 485 28.03 -6.66 -6.70
CA TYR A 485 28.53 -7.00 -5.36
C TYR A 485 27.66 -6.32 -4.31
N PHE A 486 27.04 -7.10 -3.44
CA PHE A 486 26.16 -6.62 -2.36
C PHE A 486 26.97 -6.45 -1.08
N PHE A 487 26.76 -5.35 -0.36
CA PHE A 487 27.37 -5.08 0.94
C PHE A 487 26.33 -4.53 1.91
N GLN A 488 26.71 -4.36 3.18
CA GLN A 488 25.78 -3.85 4.18
C GLN A 488 25.45 -2.38 3.90
N GLU A 489 24.21 -2.01 4.20
CA GLU A 489 23.72 -0.63 4.01
C GLU A 489 24.64 0.36 4.75
N GLY A 490 25.14 1.38 4.04
CA GLY A 490 26.07 2.39 4.60
C GLY A 490 27.57 2.08 4.45
N GLU A 491 27.96 0.87 4.03
CA GLU A 491 29.37 0.48 3.83
C GLU A 491 29.93 0.79 2.45
N ALA A 492 29.18 1.49 1.58
CA ALA A 492 29.58 1.78 0.20
C ALA A 492 30.98 2.40 0.09
N HIS A 493 31.35 3.26 1.04
CA HIS A 493 32.64 3.94 1.09
C HIS A 493 33.84 2.99 1.25
N ILE A 494 33.64 1.79 1.82
CA ILE A 494 34.68 0.76 2.00
C ILE A 494 35.02 0.10 0.67
N TYR A 495 34.03 -0.08 -0.20
CA TYR A 495 34.17 -0.82 -1.46
C TYR A 495 34.40 0.09 -2.68
N GLN A 496 34.23 1.39 -2.53
CA GLN A 496 34.50 2.40 -3.56
C GLN A 496 35.93 2.34 -4.16
N PRO A 497 37.02 2.05 -3.42
CA PRO A 497 38.36 1.95 -4.00
C PRO A 497 38.66 0.59 -4.68
N ALA A 498 37.66 -0.22 -5.01
CA ALA A 498 37.87 -1.53 -5.64
C ALA A 498 38.46 -1.41 -7.06
N HIS A 499 39.59 -2.09 -7.28
CA HIS A 499 40.26 -2.20 -8.58
C HIS A 499 40.17 -3.61 -9.19
N PHE A 500 39.95 -4.63 -8.36
CA PHE A 500 39.80 -6.01 -8.80
C PHE A 500 38.62 -6.70 -8.13
N ALA A 501 38.02 -7.65 -8.85
CA ALA A 501 37.04 -8.58 -8.32
C ALA A 501 37.69 -9.92 -8.00
N ILE A 502 37.44 -10.43 -6.80
CA ILE A 502 37.94 -11.73 -6.33
C ILE A 502 36.93 -12.80 -6.74
N VAL A 503 37.30 -13.63 -7.72
CA VAL A 503 36.44 -14.66 -8.28
C VAL A 503 37.01 -16.04 -7.98
N LEU A 504 36.16 -16.94 -7.48
CA LEU A 504 36.43 -18.37 -7.39
C LEU A 504 35.90 -19.06 -8.63
N VAL A 505 36.75 -19.80 -9.33
CA VAL A 505 36.37 -20.57 -10.52
C VAL A 505 36.47 -22.05 -10.18
N ALA A 506 35.33 -22.75 -10.25
CA ALA A 506 35.24 -24.18 -10.01
C ALA A 506 35.86 -24.97 -11.19
N PRO A 507 36.26 -26.24 -10.97
CA PRO A 507 36.82 -27.08 -12.04
C PRO A 507 35.89 -27.26 -13.25
N ASP A 508 34.58 -27.11 -13.05
CA ASP A 508 33.56 -27.18 -14.09
C ASP A 508 33.33 -25.87 -14.85
N GLY A 509 34.11 -24.81 -14.59
CA GLY A 509 34.04 -23.53 -15.29
C GLY A 509 33.14 -22.50 -14.61
N ARG A 510 32.36 -22.87 -13.58
CA ARG A 510 31.47 -21.92 -12.89
C ARG A 510 32.26 -20.91 -12.08
N ALA A 511 31.87 -19.64 -12.18
CA ALA A 511 32.47 -18.55 -11.44
C ALA A 511 31.58 -18.04 -10.29
N LYS A 512 32.19 -17.74 -9.14
CA LYS A 512 31.56 -17.13 -7.98
C LYS A 512 32.36 -15.93 -7.51
N LEU A 513 31.72 -14.76 -7.48
CA LEU A 513 32.29 -13.56 -6.88
C LEU A 513 32.28 -13.68 -5.35
N THR A 514 33.41 -13.44 -4.70
CA THR A 514 33.58 -13.61 -3.24
C THR A 514 34.05 -12.36 -2.51
N GLY A 515 34.54 -11.36 -3.23
CA GLY A 515 35.03 -10.12 -2.65
C GLY A 515 35.56 -9.16 -3.69
N LEU A 516 36.05 -8.04 -3.21
CA LEU A 516 36.68 -6.99 -4.00
C LEU A 516 38.07 -6.72 -3.41
N ALA A 517 39.00 -6.30 -4.26
CA ALA A 517 40.35 -5.96 -3.85
C ALA A 517 40.77 -4.57 -4.35
N ASP A 518 41.64 -3.93 -3.58
CA ASP A 518 42.27 -2.66 -3.91
C ASP A 518 43.40 -2.85 -4.94
N GLU A 519 44.12 -1.76 -5.24
CA GLU A 519 45.27 -1.77 -6.17
C GLU A 519 46.40 -2.72 -5.76
N ASN A 520 46.51 -3.07 -4.47
CA ASN A 520 47.54 -3.94 -3.91
C ASN A 520 47.09 -5.41 -3.81
N LEU A 521 45.94 -5.76 -4.43
CA LEU A 521 45.29 -7.07 -4.32
C LEU A 521 44.85 -7.42 -2.89
N ALA A 522 44.78 -6.44 -1.99
CA ALA A 522 44.28 -6.61 -0.63
C ALA A 522 42.75 -6.58 -0.64
N ARG A 523 42.13 -7.51 0.10
CA ARG A 523 40.67 -7.65 0.14
C ARG A 523 40.04 -6.50 0.92
N LEU A 524 38.99 -5.90 0.35
CA LEU A 524 38.19 -4.85 0.99
C LEU A 524 37.12 -5.47 1.89
N GLY A 525 36.90 -4.89 3.08
CA GLY A 525 35.79 -5.22 3.98
C GLY A 525 36.03 -6.31 5.04
N GLU A 526 37.23 -6.88 5.14
CA GLU A 526 37.63 -7.72 6.29
C GLU A 526 38.56 -6.92 7.23
N PRO A 527 38.39 -6.99 8.56
CA PRO A 527 39.41 -6.50 9.48
C PRO A 527 40.66 -7.38 9.36
N ASN A 528 41.83 -6.73 9.26
CA ASN A 528 43.13 -7.40 9.34
C ASN A 528 43.30 -8.19 10.64
#